data_AF-A0A160U197-F1
#
_entry.id   AF-A0A160U197-F1
#
_cell.length_a   1.000
_cell.length_b   1.000
_cell.length_c   1.000
_cell.angle_alpha   90.00
_cell.angle_beta   90.00
_cell.angle_gamma   90.00
#
_symmetry.space_group_name_H-M   'P 1'
#
loop_
_entity.id
_entity.type
_entity.pdbx_description
1 polymer ?
#
loop_
_entity_poly.entity_id
_entity_poly.type
_entity_poly.pdbx_seq_one_letter_code
_entity_poly.pdbx_strand_id
1 'polypeptide(L)'
;MLLAGAGLTLCVACSAEVPYEPEPAAVEPPPTVESTPPASDTEYSAHTAEHRDDDSHDEDNGEYAGGEAHVHGAAELAVALDTSFVTITVDAPLVNYGLSEKTKKKSTELEKYAEGLTELMGNARCDLVERSAEVRRSGDHAALTLSIVWDCKRPSQLDGLMFTGFEHYPAFEEVGAIYLGEEGESNSASLTPDSPFLPFGS
;
A
#
# COMPACT_ATOMS: atom_id res chain seq x y z
N MET A 1 -13.03 -69.99 8.51
CA MET A 1 -12.61 -69.09 9.61
C MET A 1 -12.25 -67.75 8.96
N LEU A 2 -13.10 -66.74 8.89
CA LEU A 2 -14.36 -66.50 9.60
C LEU A 2 -14.16 -66.34 11.12
N LEU A 3 -13.85 -65.11 11.52
CA LEU A 3 -14.00 -64.54 12.86
C LEU A 3 -14.07 -63.02 12.68
N ALA A 4 -15.28 -62.45 12.77
CA ALA A 4 -15.47 -61.01 12.72
C ALA A 4 -15.37 -60.44 14.14
N GLY A 5 -14.52 -59.44 14.35
CA GLY A 5 -14.49 -58.64 15.58
C GLY A 5 -15.35 -57.40 15.41
N ALA A 6 -16.27 -57.17 16.35
CA ALA A 6 -17.19 -56.02 16.32
C ALA A 6 -17.15 -55.25 17.64
N GLY A 7 -17.33 -53.93 17.56
CA GLY A 7 -17.31 -53.01 18.70
C GLY A 7 -15.90 -52.43 18.97
N LEU A 8 -15.78 -51.23 19.54
CA LEU A 8 -16.81 -50.28 20.02
C LEU A 8 -16.60 -48.92 19.36
N THR A 9 -17.65 -48.35 18.76
CA THR A 9 -17.64 -46.93 18.34
C THR A 9 -17.92 -46.07 19.56
N LEU A 10 -16.91 -45.36 20.06
CA LEU A 10 -17.07 -44.49 21.22
C LEU A 10 -17.61 -43.12 20.77
N CYS A 11 -18.92 -42.92 20.85
CA CYS A 11 -19.54 -41.61 20.59
C CYS A 11 -19.19 -40.65 21.73
N VAL A 12 -18.07 -39.93 21.59
CA VAL A 12 -17.75 -38.76 22.43
C VAL A 12 -18.80 -37.69 22.14
N ALA A 13 -19.62 -37.36 23.13
CA ALA A 13 -20.60 -36.29 23.01
C ALA A 13 -19.88 -34.93 22.97
N CYS A 14 -20.26 -34.06 22.04
CA CYS A 14 -19.71 -32.72 21.94
C CYS A 14 -20.17 -31.87 23.13
N SER A 15 -19.28 -31.64 24.10
CA SER A 15 -19.34 -30.41 24.88
C SER A 15 -18.99 -29.26 23.94
N ALA A 16 -20.00 -28.54 23.45
CA ALA A 16 -19.79 -27.26 22.80
C ALA A 16 -19.40 -26.24 23.88
N GLU A 17 -18.10 -26.06 24.09
CA GLU A 17 -17.58 -24.96 24.90
C GLU A 17 -17.92 -23.66 24.16
N VAL A 18 -18.90 -22.91 24.68
CA VAL A 18 -19.29 -21.62 24.12
C VAL A 18 -18.11 -20.67 24.30
N PRO A 19 -17.59 -20.03 23.23
CA PRO A 19 -16.52 -19.05 23.37
C PRO A 19 -16.91 -17.96 24.36
N TYR A 20 -15.99 -17.60 25.25
CA TYR A 20 -16.19 -16.47 26.15
C TYR A 20 -16.14 -15.17 25.33
N GLU A 21 -17.32 -14.64 25.02
CA GLU A 21 -17.50 -13.30 24.48
C GLU A 21 -17.38 -12.29 25.63
N PRO A 22 -16.32 -11.46 25.69
CA PRO A 22 -16.18 -10.46 26.74
C PRO A 22 -17.24 -9.37 26.55
N GLU A 23 -17.91 -8.99 27.64
CA GLU A 23 -18.85 -7.85 27.60
C GLU A 23 -18.13 -6.59 27.09
N PRO A 24 -18.73 -5.82 26.16
CA PRO A 24 -18.12 -4.61 25.66
C PRO A 24 -17.99 -3.60 26.80
N ALA A 25 -16.74 -3.28 27.17
CA ALA A 25 -16.45 -2.30 28.20
C ALA A 25 -17.13 -0.96 27.85
N ALA A 26 -17.91 -0.43 28.79
CA ALA A 26 -18.62 0.82 28.59
C ALA A 26 -17.62 1.97 28.38
N VAL A 27 -17.52 2.45 27.14
CA VAL A 27 -16.71 3.60 26.78
C VAL A 27 -17.31 4.84 27.45
N GLU A 28 -16.61 5.42 28.42
CA GLU A 28 -17.01 6.70 28.99
C GLU A 28 -17.03 7.76 27.86
N PRO A 29 -18.11 8.57 27.76
CA PRO A 29 -18.19 9.58 26.71
C PRO A 29 -17.08 10.63 26.90
N PRO A 30 -16.48 11.15 25.81
CA PRO A 30 -15.47 12.19 25.90
C PRO A 30 -16.07 13.44 26.59
N PRO A 31 -15.27 14.18 27.37
CA PRO A 31 -15.76 15.34 28.11
C PRO A 31 -16.27 16.41 27.15
N THR A 32 -17.54 16.80 27.31
CA THR A 32 -18.18 17.85 26.51
C THR A 32 -17.43 19.17 26.67
N VAL A 33 -16.73 19.62 25.63
CA VAL A 33 -16.15 20.95 25.59
C VAL A 33 -17.25 22.00 25.49
N GLU A 34 -17.34 22.86 26.51
CA GLU A 34 -18.32 23.94 26.58
C GLU A 34 -17.95 25.05 25.57
N SER A 35 -18.68 25.10 24.46
CA SER A 35 -18.48 26.11 23.42
C SER A 35 -18.93 27.50 23.90
N THR A 36 -17.99 28.28 24.42
CA THR A 36 -18.20 29.70 24.76
C THR A 36 -18.65 30.49 23.52
N PRO A 37 -19.81 31.19 23.55
CA PRO A 37 -20.28 31.96 22.42
C PRO A 37 -19.46 33.26 22.26
N PRO A 38 -19.04 33.64 21.03
CA PRO A 38 -18.56 34.98 20.76
C PRO A 38 -19.71 35.99 20.86
N ALA A 39 -19.44 37.17 21.43
CA ALA A 39 -20.38 38.30 21.46
C ALA A 39 -20.52 38.97 20.07
N SER A 40 -21.57 39.77 19.91
CA SER A 40 -22.12 40.24 18.62
C SER A 40 -21.67 41.66 18.19
N ASP A 41 -22.34 42.19 17.15
CA ASP A 41 -22.37 43.60 16.67
C ASP A 41 -21.19 43.96 15.72
N THR A 42 -21.29 44.78 14.65
CA THR A 42 -22.38 45.46 13.90
C THR A 42 -21.72 46.10 12.64
N GLU A 43 -22.25 46.26 11.41
CA GLU A 43 -23.46 45.88 10.63
C GLU A 43 -23.14 46.11 9.10
N TYR A 44 -24.09 45.85 8.18
CA TYR A 44 -24.11 46.21 6.74
C TYR A 44 -23.17 45.41 5.80
N SER A 45 -23.54 45.06 4.56
CA SER A 45 -24.55 45.66 3.65
C SER A 45 -25.35 44.59 2.86
N ALA A 46 -26.52 44.97 2.32
CA ALA A 46 -27.43 44.07 1.60
C ALA A 46 -27.36 44.25 0.07
N HIS A 47 -27.26 43.13 -0.66
CA HIS A 47 -27.44 43.08 -2.11
C HIS A 47 -28.29 41.86 -2.51
N THR A 48 -29.59 42.10 -2.73
CA THR A 48 -30.48 41.15 -3.42
C THR A 48 -30.19 41.18 -4.93
N ALA A 49 -29.92 40.03 -5.53
CA ALA A 49 -29.86 39.85 -6.98
C ALA A 49 -30.46 38.48 -7.35
N GLU A 50 -31.64 38.45 -7.97
CA GLU A 50 -32.34 37.23 -8.35
C GLU A 50 -32.05 36.86 -9.81
N HIS A 51 -31.17 35.87 -10.00
CA HIS A 51 -31.01 35.12 -11.24
C HIS A 51 -30.96 33.64 -10.82
N ARG A 52 -32.04 32.87 -10.97
CA ARG A 52 -32.57 32.25 -12.20
C ARG A 52 -31.63 31.22 -12.82
N ASP A 53 -32.26 30.10 -13.13
CA ASP A 53 -31.72 28.80 -13.46
C ASP A 53 -31.02 28.80 -14.84
N ASP A 54 -29.91 28.08 -14.94
CA ASP A 54 -29.27 27.65 -16.18
C ASP A 54 -28.67 26.26 -15.94
N ASP A 55 -29.00 25.28 -16.79
CA ASP A 55 -28.68 23.85 -16.57
C ASP A 55 -27.20 23.53 -16.86
N SER A 56 -26.32 23.75 -15.88
CA SER A 56 -24.91 23.31 -15.96
C SER A 56 -24.75 21.87 -15.48
N HIS A 57 -24.90 20.92 -16.42
CA HIS A 57 -24.65 19.47 -16.32
C HIS A 57 -23.93 18.94 -15.05
N ASP A 58 -24.60 18.03 -14.35
CA ASP A 58 -23.95 17.01 -13.52
C ASP A 58 -23.07 16.11 -14.40
N GLU A 59 -21.81 16.50 -14.63
CA GLU A 59 -20.78 15.53 -14.98
C GLU A 59 -20.39 14.80 -13.69
N ASP A 60 -20.68 13.51 -13.66
CA ASP A 60 -20.37 12.58 -12.56
C ASP A 60 -18.84 12.52 -12.40
N ASN A 61 -18.30 13.37 -11.51
CA ASN A 61 -16.88 13.52 -11.23
C ASN A 61 -16.43 12.32 -10.37
N GLY A 62 -16.36 11.15 -11.02
CA GLY A 62 -16.01 9.88 -10.39
C GLY A 62 -14.80 10.00 -9.48
N GLU A 63 -15.01 9.65 -8.21
CA GLU A 63 -14.19 9.95 -7.04
C GLU A 63 -12.68 10.10 -7.35
N TYR A 64 -12.19 11.36 -7.41
CA TYR A 64 -10.77 11.66 -7.59
C TYR A 64 -9.97 11.33 -6.31
N ALA A 65 -9.76 10.05 -6.07
CA ALA A 65 -8.94 9.52 -4.98
C ALA A 65 -7.46 9.88 -5.22
N GLY A 66 -7.06 11.04 -4.68
CA GLY A 66 -5.67 11.50 -4.70
C GLY A 66 -5.20 11.98 -6.06
N GLY A 67 -5.41 13.27 -6.35
CA GLY A 67 -4.59 14.01 -7.32
C GLY A 67 -3.18 14.24 -6.77
N GLU A 68 -2.47 13.15 -6.47
CA GLU A 68 -1.45 13.04 -5.42
C GLU A 68 -0.31 14.08 -5.54
N ALA A 69 -0.07 14.80 -4.45
CA ALA A 69 1.02 15.77 -4.34
C ALA A 69 2.34 15.05 -3.94
N HIS A 70 2.86 14.21 -4.84
CA HIS A 70 4.06 13.42 -4.57
C HIS A 70 5.27 14.31 -4.20
N VAL A 71 5.91 14.01 -3.07
CA VAL A 71 7.11 14.70 -2.61
C VAL A 71 8.32 14.21 -3.40
N HIS A 72 9.09 15.13 -3.99
CA HIS A 72 10.35 14.79 -4.66
C HIS A 72 11.31 14.10 -3.69
N GLY A 73 11.89 12.98 -4.10
CA GLY A 73 12.79 12.19 -3.25
C GLY A 73 12.12 11.22 -2.28
N ALA A 74 10.82 11.36 -2.03
CA ALA A 74 10.02 10.32 -1.41
C ALA A 74 9.56 9.30 -2.46
N ALA A 75 9.29 8.08 -2.02
CA ALA A 75 8.60 7.04 -2.78
C ALA A 75 7.88 6.08 -1.84
N GLU A 76 6.90 5.35 -2.36
CA GLU A 76 6.22 4.26 -1.65
C GLU A 76 6.61 2.91 -2.27
N LEU A 77 6.87 1.92 -1.42
CA LEU A 77 7.24 0.56 -1.78
C LEU A 77 6.33 -0.43 -1.03
N ALA A 78 5.65 -1.30 -1.78
CA ALA A 78 4.84 -2.38 -1.23
C ALA A 78 5.36 -3.73 -1.73
N VAL A 79 5.52 -4.68 -0.80
CA VAL A 79 5.82 -6.07 -1.11
C VAL A 79 4.66 -6.95 -0.61
N ALA A 80 4.12 -7.78 -1.50
CA ALA A 80 3.15 -8.80 -1.16
C ALA A 80 3.69 -10.19 -1.55
N LEU A 81 3.56 -11.16 -0.64
CA LEU A 81 3.78 -12.58 -0.90
C LEU A 81 2.42 -13.29 -1.07
N ASP A 82 2.27 -14.10 -2.12
CA ASP A 82 1.13 -15.00 -2.35
C ASP A 82 1.62 -16.35 -2.93
N THR A 83 1.48 -17.43 -2.15
CA THR A 83 1.88 -18.83 -2.37
C THR A 83 3.36 -19.08 -2.68
N SER A 84 3.86 -18.43 -3.72
CA SER A 84 5.25 -18.46 -4.21
C SER A 84 5.61 -17.18 -4.95
N PHE A 85 4.65 -16.29 -5.23
CA PHE A 85 4.85 -15.06 -5.97
C PHE A 85 5.14 -13.90 -5.03
N VAL A 86 6.26 -13.22 -5.25
CA VAL A 86 6.55 -11.95 -4.58
C VAL A 86 6.29 -10.84 -5.58
N THR A 87 5.28 -10.02 -5.30
CA THR A 87 4.98 -8.79 -6.07
C THR A 87 5.58 -7.61 -5.33
N ILE A 88 6.47 -6.88 -6.00
CA ILE A 88 7.08 -5.64 -5.50
C ILE A 88 6.54 -4.50 -6.34
N THR A 89 5.87 -3.54 -5.72
CA THR A 89 5.42 -2.30 -6.35
C THR A 89 6.21 -1.13 -5.79
N VAL A 90 6.70 -0.24 -6.67
CA VAL A 90 7.36 1.03 -6.28
C VAL A 90 6.69 2.18 -7.01
N ASP A 91 6.15 3.15 -6.28
CA ASP A 91 5.55 4.37 -6.84
C ASP A 91 6.37 5.59 -6.43
N ALA A 92 6.84 6.36 -7.40
CA ALA A 92 7.69 7.53 -7.15
C ALA A 92 7.52 8.61 -8.23
N PRO A 93 7.77 9.90 -7.91
CA PRO A 93 7.88 10.98 -8.90
C PRO A 93 8.81 10.63 -10.06
N LEU A 94 8.51 11.11 -11.27
CA LEU A 94 9.40 10.92 -12.42
C LEU A 94 10.81 11.50 -12.18
N VAL A 95 10.91 12.62 -11.45
CA VAL A 95 12.20 13.22 -11.10
C VAL A 95 13.12 12.30 -10.28
N ASN A 96 12.59 11.41 -9.43
CA ASN A 96 13.41 10.46 -8.66
C ASN A 96 14.20 9.53 -9.61
N TYR A 97 13.58 9.09 -10.71
CA TYR A 97 14.21 8.28 -11.76
C TYR A 97 15.06 9.10 -12.76
N GLY A 98 15.26 10.40 -12.52
CA GLY A 98 15.90 11.32 -13.47
C GLY A 98 15.08 11.57 -14.75
N LEU A 99 13.78 11.30 -14.72
CA LEU A 99 12.85 11.59 -15.82
C LEU A 99 12.20 12.97 -15.64
N SER A 100 11.59 13.48 -16.70
CA SER A 100 10.79 14.71 -16.66
C SER A 100 9.31 14.37 -16.62
N GLU A 101 8.54 15.09 -15.80
CA GLU A 101 7.06 15.13 -15.78
C GLU A 101 6.43 15.06 -17.19
N LYS A 102 7.06 15.75 -18.15
CA LYS A 102 6.57 15.89 -19.54
C LYS A 102 7.04 14.75 -20.45
N THR A 103 7.42 13.61 -19.88
CA THR A 103 7.86 12.41 -20.60
C THR A 103 6.75 11.89 -21.53
N LYS A 104 7.18 11.50 -22.73
CA LYS A 104 6.34 10.85 -23.75
C LYS A 104 6.78 9.40 -24.02
N LYS A 105 7.60 8.84 -23.13
CA LYS A 105 8.00 7.43 -23.15
C LYS A 105 6.79 6.53 -22.91
N LYS A 106 6.76 5.38 -23.58
CA LYS A 106 5.78 4.31 -23.32
C LYS A 106 6.19 3.50 -22.08
N SER A 107 5.22 2.83 -21.45
CA SER A 107 5.45 1.84 -20.37
C SER A 107 6.59 0.88 -20.66
N THR A 108 6.63 0.30 -21.86
CA THR A 108 7.68 -0.65 -22.29
C THR A 108 9.07 -0.05 -22.48
N GLU A 109 9.22 1.29 -22.44
CA GLU A 109 10.52 1.97 -22.35
C GLU A 109 10.94 2.30 -20.90
N LEU A 110 10.04 2.07 -19.94
CA LEU A 110 10.13 2.44 -18.54
C LEU A 110 10.25 1.22 -17.61
N GLU A 111 9.80 0.03 -18.02
CA GLU A 111 10.03 -1.26 -17.35
C GLU A 111 11.50 -1.48 -16.95
N LYS A 112 12.46 -0.97 -17.73
CA LYS A 112 13.90 -1.02 -17.43
C LYS A 112 14.31 -0.25 -16.16
N TYR A 113 13.49 0.65 -15.63
CA TYR A 113 13.79 1.36 -14.37
C TYR A 113 13.54 0.49 -13.13
N ALA A 114 12.90 -0.68 -13.30
CA ALA A 114 12.81 -1.74 -12.31
C ALA A 114 13.99 -2.74 -12.37
N GLU A 115 14.93 -2.57 -13.30
CA GLU A 115 16.15 -3.39 -13.35
C GLU A 115 17.16 -2.86 -12.33
N GLY A 116 17.49 -3.68 -11.32
CA GLY A 116 18.39 -3.29 -10.23
C GLY A 116 17.77 -2.33 -9.19
N LEU A 117 16.47 -2.05 -9.24
CA LEU A 117 15.81 -1.18 -8.27
C LEU A 117 15.67 -1.82 -6.87
N THR A 118 15.54 -3.14 -6.82
CA THR A 118 15.38 -3.94 -5.60
C THR A 118 16.03 -5.31 -5.73
N GLU A 119 16.55 -5.86 -4.63
CA GLU A 119 17.05 -7.23 -4.50
C GLU A 119 16.29 -7.98 -3.39
N LEU A 120 15.87 -9.22 -3.66
CA LEU A 120 15.24 -10.10 -2.66
C LEU A 120 16.33 -10.88 -1.90
N MET A 121 16.36 -10.69 -0.59
CA MET A 121 17.42 -11.24 0.27
C MET A 121 17.04 -12.65 0.77
N GLY A 122 18.03 -13.54 0.85
CA GLY A 122 17.90 -14.90 1.38
C GLY A 122 18.17 -16.01 0.37
N ASN A 123 17.63 -17.21 0.62
CA ASN A 123 17.84 -18.42 -0.20
C ASN A 123 16.52 -18.89 -0.86
N ALA A 124 15.60 -17.95 -1.07
CA ALA A 124 14.25 -18.20 -1.55
C ALA A 124 14.15 -18.75 -2.99
N ARG A 125 15.23 -18.59 -3.79
CA ARG A 125 15.33 -19.03 -5.19
C ARG A 125 14.20 -18.46 -6.03
N CYS A 126 14.25 -17.15 -6.20
CA CYS A 126 13.27 -16.37 -6.95
C CYS A 126 13.71 -16.20 -8.40
N ASP A 127 12.91 -16.74 -9.32
CA ASP A 127 13.05 -16.50 -10.75
C ASP A 127 12.21 -15.27 -11.13
N LEU A 128 12.71 -14.37 -11.99
CA LEU A 128 11.94 -13.19 -12.44
C LEU A 128 10.83 -13.64 -13.40
N VAL A 129 9.59 -13.23 -13.13
CA VAL A 129 8.41 -13.52 -13.97
C VAL A 129 8.12 -12.34 -14.90
N GLU A 130 7.94 -11.14 -14.34
CA GLU A 130 7.51 -9.96 -15.08
C GLU A 130 8.10 -8.67 -14.50
N ARG A 131 8.23 -7.65 -15.35
CA ARG A 131 8.32 -6.24 -14.97
C ARG A 131 7.26 -5.48 -15.77
N SER A 132 6.54 -4.58 -15.11
CA SER A 132 5.59 -3.67 -15.76
C SER A 132 5.76 -2.24 -15.24
N ALA A 133 5.24 -1.26 -15.98
CA ALA A 133 5.42 0.16 -15.69
C ALA A 133 4.19 0.98 -16.10
N GLU A 134 3.73 1.87 -15.24
CA GLU A 134 2.64 2.81 -15.51
C GLU A 134 3.06 4.24 -15.15
N VAL A 135 2.61 5.23 -15.94
CA VAL A 135 2.86 6.66 -15.64
C VAL A 135 1.55 7.37 -15.36
N ARG A 136 1.22 7.46 -14.07
CA ARG A 136 0.07 8.22 -13.55
C ARG A 136 0.37 9.72 -13.65
N ARG A 137 -0.66 10.55 -13.85
CA ARG A 137 -0.51 12.01 -14.05
C ARG A 137 -1.59 12.79 -13.32
N SER A 138 -1.18 13.86 -12.64
CA SER A 138 -2.03 14.82 -11.92
C SER A 138 -1.61 16.23 -12.32
N GLY A 139 -2.39 16.89 -13.19
CA GLY A 139 -2.05 18.21 -13.73
C GLY A 139 -0.71 18.22 -14.48
N ASP A 140 0.24 19.04 -14.01
CA ASP A 140 1.61 19.12 -14.54
C ASP A 140 2.59 18.09 -13.90
N HIS A 141 2.15 17.29 -12.92
CA HIS A 141 2.96 16.28 -12.20
C HIS A 141 2.70 14.85 -12.69
N ALA A 142 3.70 13.97 -12.54
CA ALA A 142 3.62 12.56 -12.90
C ALA A 142 4.44 11.65 -11.97
N ALA A 143 3.88 10.48 -11.66
CA ALA A 143 4.59 9.40 -10.99
C ALA A 143 4.77 8.20 -11.95
N LEU A 144 5.83 7.44 -11.73
CA LEU A 144 6.06 6.14 -12.35
C LEU A 144 5.86 5.06 -11.28
N THR A 145 4.79 4.28 -11.47
CA THR A 145 4.53 3.04 -10.75
C THR A 145 5.24 1.91 -11.49
N LEU A 146 6.15 1.22 -10.83
CA LEU A 146 6.83 0.02 -11.32
C LEU A 146 6.30 -1.19 -10.54
N SER A 147 6.10 -2.31 -11.24
CA SER A 147 5.80 -3.60 -10.61
C SER A 147 6.78 -4.66 -11.08
N ILE A 148 7.22 -5.51 -10.16
CA ILE A 148 8.19 -6.58 -10.36
C ILE A 148 7.63 -7.85 -9.72
N VAL A 149 7.43 -8.89 -10.53
CA VAL A 149 6.88 -10.17 -10.06
C VAL A 149 7.97 -11.23 -10.12
N TRP A 150 8.16 -11.94 -9.00
CA TRP A 150 9.11 -13.04 -8.86
C TRP A 150 8.40 -14.33 -8.46
N ASP A 151 8.90 -15.48 -8.88
CA ASP A 151 8.42 -16.83 -8.52
C ASP A 151 9.50 -17.53 -7.68
N CYS A 152 9.31 -17.53 -6.37
CA CYS A 152 10.24 -18.02 -5.35
C CYS A 152 9.94 -19.47 -4.99
N LYS A 153 10.91 -20.38 -5.23
CA LYS A 153 10.75 -21.82 -4.95
C LYS A 153 10.79 -22.19 -3.47
N ARG A 154 11.09 -21.22 -2.59
CA ARG A 154 11.15 -21.35 -1.12
C ARG A 154 10.82 -19.99 -0.45
N PRO A 155 9.58 -19.50 -0.50
CA PRO A 155 9.24 -18.17 0.03
C PRO A 155 9.60 -18.00 1.51
N SER A 156 9.47 -19.05 2.32
CA SER A 156 9.96 -19.10 3.73
C SER A 156 11.49 -19.15 3.91
N GLN A 157 12.25 -18.75 2.88
CA GLN A 157 13.69 -18.45 2.94
C GLN A 157 14.00 -17.05 2.37
N LEU A 158 13.01 -16.16 2.40
CA LEU A 158 13.18 -14.71 2.22
C LEU A 158 13.53 -14.08 3.57
N ASP A 159 14.63 -13.33 3.64
CA ASP A 159 15.01 -12.56 4.83
C ASP A 159 14.42 -11.13 4.79
N GLY A 160 14.17 -10.60 3.57
CA GLY A 160 13.67 -9.26 3.34
C GLY A 160 13.92 -8.76 1.91
N LEU A 161 13.79 -7.45 1.71
CA LEU A 161 14.09 -6.74 0.47
C LEU A 161 15.11 -5.63 0.71
N MET A 162 16.12 -5.55 -0.17
CA MET A 162 17.04 -4.43 -0.28
C MET A 162 16.54 -3.45 -1.34
N PHE A 163 16.38 -2.18 -1.00
CA PHE A 163 16.10 -1.12 -1.97
C PHE A 163 17.41 -0.52 -2.50
N THR A 164 17.93 -1.13 -3.55
CA THR A 164 19.15 -0.71 -4.26
C THR A 164 18.96 0.57 -5.09
N GLY A 165 17.73 1.06 -5.23
CA GLY A 165 17.40 2.28 -5.97
C GLY A 165 18.19 3.53 -5.56
N PHE A 166 18.56 3.69 -4.29
CA PHE A 166 19.39 4.80 -3.82
C PHE A 166 20.76 4.87 -4.52
N GLU A 167 21.36 3.74 -4.89
CA GLU A 167 22.65 3.69 -5.59
C GLU A 167 22.54 4.07 -7.07
N HIS A 168 21.41 3.75 -7.69
CA HIS A 168 21.18 3.94 -9.13
C HIS A 168 20.52 5.30 -9.44
N TYR A 169 19.79 5.84 -8.48
CA TYR A 169 18.95 7.03 -8.62
C TYR A 169 19.17 7.97 -7.42
N PRO A 170 20.23 8.81 -7.43
CA PRO A 170 20.58 9.70 -6.30
C PRO A 170 19.58 10.83 -6.00
N ALA A 171 18.39 10.78 -6.60
CA ALA A 171 17.27 11.67 -6.33
C ALA A 171 16.15 10.96 -5.53
N PHE A 172 16.33 9.70 -5.10
CA PHE A 172 15.60 9.12 -3.97
C PHE A 172 16.33 9.49 -2.67
N GLU A 173 15.57 9.91 -1.66
CA GLU A 173 16.07 10.32 -0.34
C GLU A 173 15.45 9.47 0.78
N GLU A 174 14.15 9.15 0.66
CA GLU A 174 13.39 8.31 1.59
C GLU A 174 12.41 7.40 0.84
N VAL A 175 12.19 6.18 1.32
CA VAL A 175 11.16 5.27 0.79
C VAL A 175 10.31 4.71 1.93
N GLY A 176 9.03 5.03 1.94
CA GLY A 176 8.04 4.35 2.78
C GLY A 176 7.88 2.92 2.30
N ALA A 177 8.12 1.93 3.16
CA ALA A 177 8.20 0.53 2.74
C ALA A 177 7.34 -0.37 3.63
N ILE A 178 6.50 -1.22 3.00
CA ILE A 178 5.64 -2.20 3.68
C ILE A 178 5.78 -3.59 3.05
N TYR A 179 5.82 -4.62 3.90
CA TYR A 179 5.70 -6.03 3.55
C TYR A 179 4.38 -6.59 4.10
N LEU A 180 3.73 -7.44 3.30
CA LEU A 180 2.53 -8.21 3.63
C LEU A 180 2.77 -9.69 3.29
N GLY A 181 2.66 -10.56 4.31
CA GLY A 181 2.78 -12.01 4.22
C GLY A 181 1.43 -12.73 4.15
N GLU A 182 1.47 -14.02 3.83
CA GLU A 182 0.27 -14.86 3.60
C GLU A 182 -0.48 -15.24 4.87
N GLU A 183 0.22 -15.47 5.98
CA GLU A 183 -0.39 -15.88 7.26
C GLU A 183 -0.81 -14.66 8.10
N GLY A 184 -0.78 -13.47 7.50
CA GLY A 184 -1.11 -12.19 8.13
C GLY A 184 0.08 -11.46 8.74
N GLU A 185 1.32 -11.90 8.44
CA GLU A 185 2.52 -11.16 8.81
C GLU A 185 2.54 -9.81 8.10
N SER A 186 3.03 -8.79 8.78
CA SER A 186 3.31 -7.50 8.15
C SER A 186 4.46 -6.81 8.86
N ASN A 187 5.21 -6.03 8.11
CA ASN A 187 6.29 -5.21 8.64
C ASN A 187 6.44 -3.94 7.82
N SER A 188 6.96 -2.86 8.41
CA SER A 188 7.20 -1.62 7.69
C SER A 188 8.43 -0.87 8.19
N ALA A 189 9.00 -0.06 7.30
CA ALA A 189 10.16 0.77 7.57
C ALA A 189 10.10 2.05 6.73
N SER A 190 10.75 3.12 7.22
CA SER A 190 11.26 4.18 6.35
C SER A 190 12.68 3.78 5.97
N LEU A 191 12.93 3.61 4.67
CA LEU A 191 14.23 3.26 4.11
C LEU A 191 14.95 4.53 3.68
N THR A 192 16.27 4.54 3.85
CA THR A 192 17.15 5.65 3.45
C THR A 192 18.46 5.07 2.88
N PRO A 193 19.33 5.88 2.24
CA PRO A 193 20.64 5.41 1.77
C PRO A 193 21.51 4.77 2.88
N ASP A 194 21.37 5.19 4.13
CA ASP A 194 22.06 4.62 5.30
C ASP A 194 21.35 3.39 5.89
N SER A 195 20.07 3.16 5.56
CA SER A 195 19.26 2.03 6.03
C SER A 195 18.31 1.50 4.92
N PRO A 196 18.85 0.92 3.83
CA PRO A 196 18.07 0.57 2.63
C PRO A 196 17.31 -0.77 2.68
N PHE A 197 17.14 -1.40 3.85
CA PHE A 197 16.64 -2.78 3.98
C PHE A 197 15.30 -2.88 4.72
N LEU A 198 14.32 -3.54 4.08
CA LEU A 198 13.03 -3.94 4.66
C LEU A 198 13.08 -5.42 5.06
N PRO A 199 13.20 -5.77 6.37
CA PRO A 199 13.04 -7.15 6.83
C PRO A 199 11.57 -7.58 6.73
N PHE A 200 11.30 -8.82 6.31
CA PHE A 200 9.93 -9.32 6.18
C PHE A 200 9.35 -9.89 7.49
N GLY A 201 10.20 -10.45 8.36
CA GLY A 201 9.80 -11.13 9.59
C GLY A 201 10.70 -12.32 9.89
N SER A 202 10.46 -13.02 11.01
CA SER A 202 11.24 -14.19 11.46
C SER A 202 10.47 -15.06 12.45
#